data_AF-A0A942YI91-F1
#
_entry.id   AF-A0A942YI91-F1
#
_cell.length_a   1.000
_cell.length_b   1.000
_cell.length_c   1.000
_cell.angle_alpha   90.00
_cell.angle_beta   90.00
_cell.angle_gamma   90.00
#
_symmetry.space_group_name_H-M   'P 1'
#
loop_
_entity.id
_entity.type
_entity.pdbx_description
1 polymer ?
#
loop_
_entity_poly.entity_id
_entity_poly.type
_entity_poly.pdbx_seq_one_letter_code
_entity_poly.pdbx_strand_id
1 'polypeptide(L)'
;MERLKSDFLAELSESLANHQEKDSILREYDDHLNEFLNSLSNPVDEHEVQNLLYTTLGTPKEIAAMWKEELSVTPSNMKWLFIAVNILFFGGGAVLTLAHNLFEWNWLTSIWNRLTTFPIIIAFIYLFFWALLGYEIGRGFGHNGKKLLKRTFFLALIPNITLMILTVFQIIPHKWFYPLLTESFIGLCIMFTFLLYPVCLISYKWGKKASI
;
A
#
# COMPACT_ATOMS: atom_id res chain seq x y z
N MET A 1 -20.38 -19.61 -30.46
CA MET A 1 -19.20 -19.38 -29.60
C MET A 1 -19.02 -17.92 -29.19
N GLU A 2 -19.01 -16.94 -30.11
CA GLU A 2 -18.93 -15.51 -29.70
C GLU A 2 -20.09 -15.07 -28.79
N ARG A 3 -21.29 -15.60 -29.02
CA ARG A 3 -22.46 -15.34 -28.18
C ARG A 3 -22.28 -15.85 -26.74
N LEU A 4 -21.80 -17.08 -26.58
CA LEU A 4 -21.52 -17.68 -25.27
C LEU A 4 -20.47 -16.89 -24.47
N LYS A 5 -19.43 -16.39 -25.17
CA LYS A 5 -18.42 -15.49 -24.59
C LYS A 5 -19.05 -14.17 -24.12
N SER A 6 -19.85 -13.54 -24.98
CA SER A 6 -20.52 -12.27 -24.66
C SER A 6 -21.47 -12.42 -23.47
N ASP A 7 -22.24 -13.51 -23.41
CA ASP A 7 -23.19 -13.79 -22.34
C ASP A 7 -22.45 -14.01 -21.00
N PHE A 8 -21.34 -14.75 -21.02
CA PHE A 8 -20.48 -14.96 -19.84
C PHE A 8 -19.91 -13.64 -19.29
N LEU A 9 -19.35 -12.80 -20.18
CA LEU A 9 -18.76 -11.52 -19.78
C LEU A 9 -19.83 -10.52 -19.30
N ALA A 10 -21.03 -10.56 -19.88
CA ALA A 10 -22.15 -9.74 -19.43
C ALA A 10 -22.60 -10.14 -18.01
N GLU A 11 -22.74 -11.43 -17.74
CA GLU A 11 -23.13 -11.94 -16.42
C GLU A 11 -22.04 -11.69 -15.37
N LEU A 12 -20.76 -11.83 -15.76
CA LEU A 12 -19.63 -11.47 -14.90
C LEU A 12 -19.60 -9.97 -14.61
N SER A 13 -19.82 -9.13 -15.62
CA SER A 13 -19.90 -7.67 -15.49
C SER A 13 -21.04 -7.23 -14.56
N GLU A 14 -22.19 -7.88 -14.63
CA GLU A 14 -23.32 -7.63 -13.75
C GLU A 14 -23.00 -8.07 -12.31
N SER A 15 -22.42 -9.26 -12.14
CA SER A 15 -22.06 -9.83 -10.84
C SER A 15 -20.94 -9.04 -10.13
N LEU A 16 -20.02 -8.43 -10.88
CA LEU A 16 -18.99 -7.53 -10.37
C LEU A 16 -19.54 -6.12 -10.02
N ALA A 17 -20.72 -5.75 -10.51
CA ALA A 17 -21.37 -4.46 -10.25
C ALA A 17 -20.42 -3.24 -10.40
N ASN A 18 -20.11 -2.55 -9.29
CA ASN A 18 -19.22 -1.38 -9.21
C ASN A 18 -17.78 -1.73 -8.77
N HIS A 19 -17.28 -2.92 -9.11
CA HIS A 19 -15.92 -3.33 -8.76
C HIS A 19 -14.87 -2.35 -9.31
N GLN A 20 -13.94 -1.91 -8.45
CA GLN A 20 -12.94 -0.90 -8.82
C GLN A 20 -12.03 -1.36 -9.98
N GLU A 21 -11.83 -2.67 -10.10
CA GLU A 21 -11.01 -3.31 -11.14
C GLU A 21 -11.83 -4.05 -12.20
N LYS A 22 -13.13 -3.75 -12.32
CA LYS A 22 -14.07 -4.41 -13.23
C LYS A 22 -13.52 -4.56 -14.65
N ASP A 23 -13.02 -3.48 -15.24
CA ASP A 23 -12.51 -3.48 -16.61
C ASP A 23 -11.24 -4.32 -16.78
N SER A 24 -10.44 -4.48 -15.71
CA SER A 24 -9.24 -5.31 -15.72
C SER A 24 -9.61 -6.79 -15.67
N ILE A 25 -10.50 -7.15 -14.75
CA ILE A 25 -11.00 -8.53 -14.60
C ILE A 25 -11.71 -8.97 -15.87
N LEU A 26 -12.56 -8.12 -16.46
CA LEU A 26 -13.25 -8.46 -17.70
C LEU A 26 -12.30 -8.71 -18.87
N ARG A 27 -11.16 -8.00 -18.95
CA ARG A 27 -10.15 -8.25 -19.99
C ARG A 27 -9.38 -9.55 -19.77
N GLU A 28 -8.99 -9.82 -18.53
CA GLU A 28 -8.31 -11.06 -18.18
C GLU A 28 -9.17 -12.28 -18.51
N TYR A 29 -10.45 -12.24 -18.16
CA TYR A 29 -11.40 -13.29 -18.52
C TYR A 29 -11.72 -13.31 -20.02
N ASP A 30 -11.68 -12.17 -20.73
CA ASP A 30 -11.79 -12.15 -22.19
C ASP A 30 -10.65 -12.96 -22.85
N ASP A 31 -9.42 -12.73 -22.39
CA ASP A 31 -8.23 -13.44 -22.87
C ASP A 31 -8.29 -14.94 -22.53
N HIS A 32 -8.66 -15.30 -21.30
CA HIS A 32 -8.83 -16.70 -20.90
C HIS A 32 -9.94 -17.41 -21.68
N LEU A 33 -11.06 -16.72 -21.95
CA LEU A 33 -12.14 -17.26 -22.77
C LEU A 33 -11.70 -17.46 -24.23
N ASN A 34 -10.91 -16.54 -24.79
CA ASN A 34 -10.36 -16.69 -26.13
C ASN A 34 -9.43 -17.90 -26.22
N GLU A 35 -8.54 -18.07 -25.23
CA GLU A 35 -7.64 -19.23 -25.17
C GLU A 35 -8.41 -20.54 -25.01
N PHE A 36 -9.40 -20.57 -24.13
CA PHE A 36 -10.28 -21.73 -23.92
C PHE A 36 -11.05 -22.10 -25.19
N LEU A 37 -11.70 -21.13 -25.85
CA LEU A 37 -12.45 -21.37 -27.08
C LEU A 37 -11.55 -21.81 -28.25
N ASN A 38 -10.33 -21.27 -28.35
CA ASN A 38 -9.36 -21.68 -29.35
C ASN A 38 -8.82 -23.10 -29.10
N SER A 39 -8.82 -23.56 -27.85
CA SER A 39 -8.41 -24.94 -27.49
C SER A 39 -9.43 -25.99 -27.93
N LEU A 40 -10.68 -25.60 -28.18
CA LEU A 40 -11.75 -26.50 -28.62
C LEU A 40 -11.67 -26.72 -30.14
N SER A 41 -11.04 -27.82 -30.54
CA SER A 41 -10.73 -28.11 -31.95
C SER A 41 -11.86 -28.76 -32.77
N ASN A 42 -13.08 -28.93 -32.23
CA ASN A 42 -14.17 -29.66 -32.88
C ASN A 42 -15.53 -28.94 -32.74
N PRO A 43 -16.52 -29.23 -33.61
CA PRO A 43 -17.89 -28.77 -33.44
C PRO A 43 -18.52 -29.50 -32.24
N VAL A 44 -18.22 -29.00 -31.05
CA VAL A 44 -18.82 -29.43 -29.79
C VAL A 44 -20.14 -28.67 -29.64
N ASP A 45 -21.17 -29.36 -29.14
CA ASP A 45 -22.47 -28.76 -28.87
C ASP A 45 -22.32 -27.57 -27.89
N GLU A 46 -23.10 -26.50 -28.10
CA GLU A 46 -22.94 -25.24 -27.36
C GLU A 46 -23.18 -25.43 -25.85
N HIS A 47 -24.07 -26.37 -25.48
CA HIS A 47 -24.31 -26.75 -24.08
C HIS A 47 -23.14 -27.51 -23.45
N GLU A 48 -22.45 -28.34 -24.22
CA GLU A 48 -21.31 -29.11 -23.74
C GLU A 48 -20.09 -28.21 -23.55
N VAL A 49 -19.90 -27.23 -24.44
CA VAL A 49 -18.92 -26.14 -24.28
C VAL A 49 -19.21 -25.30 -23.02
N GLN A 50 -20.48 -24.97 -22.76
CA GLN A 50 -20.87 -24.19 -21.59
C GLN A 50 -20.57 -24.94 -20.27
N ASN A 51 -20.89 -26.23 -20.21
CA ASN A 51 -20.61 -27.05 -19.03
C ASN A 51 -19.11 -27.21 -18.80
N LEU A 52 -18.33 -27.42 -19.87
CA LEU A 52 -16.88 -27.52 -19.78
C LEU A 52 -16.26 -26.19 -19.32
N LEU A 53 -16.80 -25.06 -19.81
CA LEU A 53 -16.40 -23.72 -19.40
C LEU A 53 -16.62 -23.51 -17.89
N TYR A 54 -17.83 -23.78 -17.39
CA TYR A 54 -18.14 -23.62 -15.96
C TYR A 54 -17.35 -24.58 -15.08
N THR A 55 -17.02 -25.78 -15.57
CA THR A 55 -16.19 -26.72 -14.82
C THR A 55 -14.72 -26.27 -14.76
N THR A 56 -14.22 -25.62 -15.80
CA THR A 56 -12.81 -25.22 -15.91
C THR A 56 -12.53 -23.86 -15.26
N LEU A 57 -13.36 -22.86 -15.53
CA LEU A 57 -13.16 -21.48 -15.08
C LEU A 57 -14.06 -21.10 -13.90
N GLY A 58 -15.09 -21.90 -13.59
CA GLY A 58 -16.13 -21.54 -12.64
C GLY A 58 -17.28 -20.75 -13.28
N THR A 59 -18.37 -20.59 -12.53
CA THR A 59 -19.50 -19.76 -12.98
C THR A 59 -19.18 -18.26 -12.79
N PRO A 60 -19.79 -17.36 -13.59
CA PRO A 60 -19.60 -15.92 -13.44
C PRO A 60 -19.87 -15.40 -12.01
N LYS A 61 -20.83 -16.03 -11.30
CA LYS A 61 -21.18 -15.70 -9.92
C LYS A 61 -20.13 -16.16 -8.91
N GLU A 62 -19.56 -17.35 -9.09
CA GLU A 62 -18.47 -17.85 -8.26
C GLU A 62 -17.21 -17.01 -8.44
N ILE A 63 -16.87 -16.66 -9.68
CA ILE A 63 -15.76 -15.76 -10.01
C ILE A 63 -15.98 -14.41 -9.32
N ALA A 64 -17.16 -13.80 -9.48
CA ALA A 64 -17.47 -12.54 -8.82
C ALA A 64 -17.42 -12.64 -7.28
N ALA A 65 -17.83 -13.77 -6.71
CA ALA A 65 -17.74 -14.02 -5.27
C ALA A 65 -16.29 -14.12 -4.79
N MET A 66 -15.43 -14.83 -5.52
CA MET A 66 -13.99 -14.93 -5.25
C MET A 66 -13.32 -13.56 -5.27
N TRP A 67 -13.55 -12.76 -6.31
CA TRP A 67 -13.00 -11.40 -6.41
C TRP A 67 -13.52 -10.46 -5.32
N LYS A 68 -14.78 -10.64 -4.90
CA LYS A 68 -15.37 -9.88 -3.78
C LYS A 68 -14.77 -10.27 -2.43
N GLU A 69 -14.44 -11.54 -2.24
CA GLU A 69 -13.77 -12.05 -1.03
C GLU A 69 -12.31 -11.61 -0.97
N GLU A 70 -11.57 -11.70 -2.08
CA GLU A 70 -10.17 -11.27 -2.19
C GLU A 70 -9.99 -9.77 -1.87
N LEU A 71 -10.95 -8.93 -2.28
CA LEU A 71 -11.02 -7.51 -1.90
C LEU A 71 -11.32 -7.27 -0.41
N SER A 72 -12.11 -8.14 0.22
CA SER A 72 -12.48 -7.99 1.63
C SER A 72 -11.26 -8.18 2.55
N VAL A 73 -10.29 -8.99 2.10
CA VAL A 73 -9.05 -9.28 2.83
C VAL A 73 -7.92 -8.33 2.42
N THR A 74 -7.95 -7.78 1.20
CA THR A 74 -6.79 -7.07 0.58
C THR A 74 -7.34 -6.05 -0.42
N PRO A 75 -7.63 -4.76 -0.07
CA PRO A 75 -6.63 -3.68 0.07
C PRO A 75 -6.97 -2.52 1.05
N SER A 76 -8.18 -2.47 1.61
CA SER A 76 -8.72 -1.29 2.32
C SER A 76 -8.17 -1.15 3.75
N ASN A 77 -8.09 -2.28 4.47
CA ASN A 77 -7.61 -2.32 5.84
C ASN A 77 -6.12 -1.96 5.93
N MET A 78 -5.32 -2.39 4.94
CA MET A 78 -3.90 -2.07 4.85
C MET A 78 -3.64 -0.58 4.64
N LYS A 79 -4.41 0.10 3.77
CA LYS A 79 -4.32 1.57 3.62
C LYS A 79 -4.57 2.30 4.95
N TRP A 80 -5.59 1.88 5.68
CA TRP A 80 -5.92 2.47 6.98
C TRP A 80 -4.86 2.17 8.03
N LEU A 81 -4.30 0.96 8.05
CA LEU A 81 -3.17 0.61 8.92
C LEU A 81 -1.98 1.53 8.66
N PHE A 82 -1.62 1.79 7.40
CA PHE A 82 -0.50 2.67 7.06
C PHE A 82 -0.74 4.13 7.44
N ILE A 83 -1.94 4.64 7.23
CA ILE A 83 -2.33 6.00 7.64
C ILE A 83 -2.31 6.08 9.18
N ALA A 84 -2.88 5.10 9.87
CA ALA A 84 -2.92 5.05 11.33
C ALA A 84 -1.52 4.98 11.93
N VAL A 85 -0.60 4.20 11.36
CA VAL A 85 0.79 4.09 11.84
C VAL A 85 1.55 5.41 11.63
N ASN A 86 1.36 6.10 10.50
CA ASN A 86 1.96 7.43 10.30
C ASN A 86 1.41 8.47 11.27
N ILE A 87 0.09 8.47 11.52
CA ILE A 87 -0.54 9.35 12.51
C ILE A 87 -0.04 9.01 13.91
N LEU A 88 0.13 7.72 14.25
CA LEU A 88 0.65 7.28 15.53
C LEU A 88 2.09 7.74 15.74
N PHE A 89 2.96 7.56 14.73
CA PHE A 89 4.35 8.00 14.82
C PHE A 89 4.46 9.53 14.91
N PHE A 90 3.76 10.26 14.05
CA PHE A 90 3.85 11.72 14.02
C PHE A 90 3.13 12.37 15.21
N GLY A 91 1.87 11.98 15.44
CA GLY A 91 1.05 12.48 16.54
C GLY A 91 1.57 12.03 17.90
N GLY A 92 1.95 10.76 18.04
CA GLY A 92 2.57 10.24 19.26
C GLY A 92 3.91 10.92 19.56
N GLY A 93 4.76 11.12 18.55
CA GLY A 93 6.01 11.86 18.70
C GLY A 93 5.80 13.32 19.09
N ALA A 94 4.81 13.99 18.49
CA ALA A 94 4.46 15.38 18.82
C ALA A 94 3.93 15.50 20.25
N VAL A 95 2.99 14.64 20.65
CA VAL A 95 2.44 14.61 22.02
C VAL A 95 3.53 14.30 23.03
N LEU A 96 4.42 13.34 22.74
CA LEU A 96 5.53 12.99 23.61
C LEU A 96 6.51 14.16 23.79
N THR A 97 6.85 14.84 22.69
CA THR A 97 7.73 16.02 22.72
C THR A 97 7.10 17.15 23.54
N LEU A 98 5.82 17.45 23.31
CA LEU A 98 5.09 18.47 24.06
C LEU A 98 5.00 18.11 25.53
N ALA A 99 4.63 16.87 25.83
CA ALA A 99 4.45 16.43 27.21
C ALA A 99 5.77 16.46 27.98
N HIS A 100 6.89 16.10 27.35
CA HIS A 100 8.21 16.16 27.98
C HIS A 100 8.65 17.59 28.29
N ASN A 101 8.36 18.55 27.40
CA ASN A 101 8.76 19.95 27.59
C ASN A 101 7.81 20.77 28.48
N LEU A 102 6.53 20.39 28.55
CA LEU A 102 5.52 21.11 29.33
C LEU A 102 5.27 20.51 30.71
N PHE A 103 5.55 19.21 30.90
CA PHE A 103 5.36 18.52 32.18
C PHE A 103 6.70 17.96 32.68
N GLU A 104 7.09 18.33 33.90
CA GLU A 104 8.31 17.86 34.56
C GLU A 104 8.17 16.43 35.13
N TRP A 105 7.62 15.52 34.35
CA TRP A 105 7.40 14.13 34.78
C TRP A 105 8.69 13.30 34.64
N ASN A 106 9.30 12.94 35.78
CA ASN A 106 10.55 12.16 35.84
C ASN A 106 10.51 10.83 35.05
N TRP A 107 9.36 10.16 35.02
CA TRP A 107 9.18 8.93 34.26
C TRP A 107 9.20 9.18 32.74
N LEU A 108 8.61 10.29 32.29
CA LEU A 108 8.55 10.69 30.88
C LEU A 108 9.94 11.08 30.37
N THR A 109 10.70 11.84 31.17
CA THR A 109 12.09 12.18 30.89
C THR A 109 12.99 10.94 30.78
N SER A 110 12.75 9.93 31.62
CA SER A 110 13.49 8.66 31.56
C SER A 110 13.18 7.84 30.29
N ILE A 111 11.94 7.90 29.79
CA ILE A 111 11.56 7.28 28.52
C ILE A 111 12.13 8.07 27.35
N TRP A 112 12.00 9.40 27.38
CA TRP A 112 12.53 10.33 26.40
C TRP A 112 14.02 10.09 26.18
N ASN A 113 14.83 10.16 27.25
CA ASN A 113 16.28 9.98 27.15
C ASN A 113 16.66 8.63 26.51
N ARG A 114 16.00 7.54 26.89
CA ARG A 114 16.24 6.21 26.30
C ARG A 114 15.88 6.16 24.82
N LEU A 115 14.71 6.69 24.47
CA LEU A 115 14.23 6.70 23.09
C LEU A 115 15.15 7.54 22.20
N THR A 116 15.55 8.72 22.67
CA THR A 116 16.43 9.65 21.94
C THR A 116 17.89 9.23 21.93
N THR A 117 18.28 8.16 22.63
CA THR A 117 19.67 7.66 22.63
C THR A 117 20.03 6.97 21.31
N PHE A 118 19.04 6.46 20.57
CA PHE A 118 19.27 5.70 19.32
C PHE A 118 18.56 6.30 18.10
N PRO A 119 18.83 7.56 17.74
CA PRO A 119 18.14 8.24 16.64
C PRO A 119 18.40 7.56 15.29
N ILE A 120 19.58 6.97 15.09
CA ILE A 120 19.93 6.20 13.90
C ILE A 120 19.04 4.94 13.77
N ILE A 121 18.80 4.22 14.86
CA ILE A 121 17.96 3.01 14.86
C ILE A 121 16.52 3.39 14.48
N ILE A 122 16.01 4.48 15.05
CA ILE A 122 14.67 5.01 14.72
C ILE A 122 14.57 5.31 13.21
N ALA A 123 15.59 5.94 12.64
CA ALA A 123 15.61 6.26 11.22
C ALA A 123 15.65 5.00 10.33
N PHE A 124 16.39 3.96 10.71
CA PHE A 124 16.40 2.68 9.98
C PHE A 124 15.06 1.94 10.07
N ILE A 125 14.44 1.91 11.25
CA ILE A 125 13.09 1.33 11.43
C ILE A 125 12.09 2.05 10.54
N TYR A 126 12.18 3.38 10.49
CA TYR A 126 11.31 4.19 9.63
C TYR A 126 11.54 3.90 8.14
N LEU A 127 12.80 3.81 7.69
CA LEU A 127 13.13 3.43 6.32
C LEU A 127 12.61 2.03 5.97
N PHE A 128 12.74 1.08 6.90
CA PHE A 128 12.21 -0.27 6.73
C PHE A 128 10.68 -0.28 6.63
N PHE A 129 9.99 0.47 7.48
CA PHE A 129 8.54 0.64 7.40
C PHE A 129 8.09 1.14 6.01
N TRP A 130 8.80 2.13 5.46
CA TRP A 130 8.53 2.63 4.11
C TRP A 130 8.84 1.62 3.01
N ALA A 131 9.90 0.82 3.16
CA ALA A 131 10.18 -0.28 2.26
C ALA A 131 9.05 -1.32 2.27
N LEU A 132 8.55 -1.68 3.45
CA LEU A 132 7.45 -2.64 3.63
C LEU A 132 6.15 -2.09 3.03
N LEU A 133 5.86 -0.80 3.23
CA LEU A 133 4.73 -0.12 2.62
C LEU A 133 4.80 -0.16 1.09
N GLY A 134 5.97 0.14 0.52
CA GLY A 134 6.20 0.05 -0.91
C GLY A 134 5.91 -1.36 -1.43
N TYR A 135 6.46 -2.38 -0.77
CA TYR A 135 6.26 -3.79 -1.09
C TYR A 135 4.79 -4.20 -1.06
N GLU A 136 4.09 -3.91 0.03
CA GLU A 136 2.67 -4.27 0.19
C GLU A 136 1.77 -3.57 -0.82
N ILE A 137 2.03 -2.30 -1.15
CA ILE A 137 1.28 -1.62 -2.21
C ILE A 137 1.60 -2.24 -3.59
N GLY A 138 2.83 -2.69 -3.81
CA GLY A 138 3.22 -3.38 -5.02
C GLY A 138 2.50 -4.71 -5.18
N ARG A 139 2.47 -5.49 -4.09
CA ARG A 139 1.84 -6.80 -4.02
C ARG A 139 0.31 -6.70 -4.13
N GLY A 140 -0.32 -5.79 -3.39
CA GLY A 140 -1.78 -5.73 -3.30
C GLY A 140 -2.50 -4.92 -4.38
N PHE A 141 -1.81 -4.10 -5.19
CA PHE A 141 -2.45 -3.23 -6.19
C PHE A 141 -1.82 -3.32 -7.59
N GLY A 142 -0.80 -4.17 -7.78
CA GLY A 142 -0.17 -4.41 -9.08
C GLY A 142 0.12 -3.13 -9.87
N HIS A 143 -0.27 -3.11 -11.15
CA HIS A 143 -0.01 -1.99 -12.07
C HIS A 143 -0.73 -0.67 -11.67
N ASN A 144 -1.89 -0.77 -11.03
CA ASN A 144 -2.71 0.38 -10.62
C ASN A 144 -2.21 1.03 -9.30
N GLY A 145 -1.38 0.30 -8.54
CA GLY A 145 -0.81 0.75 -7.25
C GLY A 145 0.14 1.93 -7.32
N LYS A 146 0.74 2.24 -8.48
CA LYS A 146 1.75 3.31 -8.60
C LYS A 146 1.19 4.70 -8.28
N LYS A 147 -0.04 5.00 -8.72
CA LYS A 147 -0.70 6.29 -8.44
C LYS A 147 -1.04 6.43 -6.95
N LEU A 148 -1.48 5.32 -6.35
CA LEU A 148 -1.79 5.24 -4.92
C LEU A 148 -0.54 5.39 -4.06
N LEU A 149 0.55 4.68 -4.41
CA LEU A 149 1.85 4.80 -3.76
C LEU A 149 2.31 6.26 -3.75
N LYS A 150 2.30 6.92 -4.91
CA LYS A 150 2.72 8.32 -5.03
C LYS A 150 1.87 9.22 -4.13
N ARG A 151 0.54 9.12 -4.18
CA ARG A 151 -0.36 9.96 -3.37
C ARG A 151 -0.16 9.74 -1.88
N THR A 152 -0.09 8.48 -1.44
CA THR A 152 0.09 8.10 -0.03
C THR A 152 1.46 8.54 0.48
N PHE A 153 2.50 8.34 -0.33
CA PHE A 153 3.87 8.76 -0.02
C PHE A 153 3.95 10.25 0.22
N PHE A 154 3.49 11.08 -0.74
CA PHE A 154 3.55 12.53 -0.57
C PHE A 154 2.69 13.02 0.60
N LEU A 155 1.50 12.45 0.80
CA LEU A 155 0.61 12.85 1.89
C LEU A 155 1.22 12.57 3.27
N ALA A 156 1.88 11.43 3.45
CA ALA A 156 2.57 11.07 4.70
C ALA A 156 3.94 11.76 4.84
N LEU A 157 4.57 12.19 3.75
CA LEU A 157 5.84 12.92 3.78
C LEU A 157 5.67 14.39 4.16
N ILE A 158 4.55 15.02 3.82
CA ILE A 158 4.28 16.44 4.08
C ILE A 158 4.52 16.81 5.56
N PRO A 159 3.91 16.15 6.56
CA PRO A 159 4.13 16.50 7.97
C PRO A 159 5.60 16.41 8.40
N ASN A 160 6.32 15.40 7.92
CA ASN A 160 7.73 15.19 8.23
C ASN A 160 8.62 16.28 7.64
N ILE A 161 8.39 16.66 6.37
CA ILE A 161 9.10 17.77 5.73
C ILE A 161 8.77 19.08 6.43
N THR A 162 7.51 19.33 6.76
CA THR A 162 7.11 20.53 7.50
C THR A 162 7.83 20.61 8.84
N LEU A 163 7.86 19.54 9.63
CA LEU A 163 8.57 19.50 10.91
C LEU A 163 10.07 19.77 10.72
N MET A 164 10.69 19.14 9.72
CA MET A 164 12.10 19.35 9.40
C MET A 164 12.37 20.82 9.04
N ILE A 165 11.55 21.44 8.20
CA ILE A 165 11.65 22.88 7.85
C ILE A 165 11.52 23.74 9.12
N LEU A 166 10.50 23.51 9.94
CA LEU A 166 10.28 24.26 11.18
C LEU A 166 11.47 24.16 12.14
N THR A 167 12.11 22.99 12.22
CA THR A 167 13.31 22.78 13.04
C THR A 167 14.54 23.45 12.43
N VAL A 168 14.76 23.38 11.11
CA VAL A 168 15.91 24.00 10.44
C VAL A 168 15.85 25.53 10.50
N PHE A 169 14.67 26.13 10.32
CA PHE A 169 14.47 27.58 10.46
C PHE A 169 14.40 28.07 11.91
N GLN A 170 14.66 27.19 12.89
CA GLN A 170 14.62 27.50 14.33
C GLN A 170 13.29 28.10 14.81
N ILE A 171 12.19 27.84 14.10
CA ILE A 171 10.84 28.22 14.54
C ILE A 171 10.47 27.40 15.79
N ILE A 172 10.92 26.15 15.85
CA ILE A 172 10.85 25.31 17.05
C ILE A 172 12.23 25.27 17.71
N PRO A 173 12.35 25.51 19.03
CA PRO A 173 13.65 25.52 19.71
C PRO A 173 14.33 24.16 19.61
N HIS A 174 15.58 24.11 19.11
CA HIS A 174 16.36 22.86 19.01
C HIS A 174 16.50 22.11 20.33
N LYS A 175 16.50 22.85 21.45
CA LYS A 175 16.59 22.30 22.80
C LYS A 175 15.44 21.34 23.14
N TRP A 176 14.26 21.53 22.55
CA TRP A 176 13.08 20.68 22.80
C TRP A 176 13.25 19.27 22.26
N PHE A 177 14.14 19.10 21.29
CA PHE A 177 14.45 17.83 20.66
C PHE A 177 15.84 17.32 21.02
N TYR A 178 16.53 17.92 21.98
CA TYR A 178 17.81 17.40 22.45
C TYR A 178 17.56 16.10 23.25
N PRO A 179 18.39 15.04 23.09
CA PRO A 179 19.55 14.88 22.19
C PRO A 179 19.23 14.31 20.79
N LEU A 180 17.95 14.15 20.44
CA LEU A 180 17.49 13.56 19.17
C LEU A 180 17.96 14.34 17.92
N LEU A 181 17.81 15.67 17.92
CA LEU A 181 18.13 16.54 16.78
C LEU A 181 19.53 17.16 16.92
N THR A 182 20.55 16.34 16.71
CA THR A 182 21.93 16.84 16.47
C THR A 182 22.10 17.28 15.01
N GLU A 183 23.04 18.18 14.73
CA GLU A 183 23.32 18.65 13.36
C GLU A 183 23.66 17.49 12.40
N SER A 184 24.40 16.49 12.89
CA SER A 184 24.72 15.28 12.14
C SER A 184 23.48 14.43 11.85
N PHE A 185 22.55 14.34 12.80
CA PHE A 185 21.29 13.62 12.59
C PHE A 185 20.37 14.33 11.60
N ILE A 186 20.30 15.66 11.62
CA ILE A 186 19.53 16.44 10.63
C ILE A 186 20.03 16.16 9.21
N GLY A 187 21.35 16.14 9.01
CA GLY A 187 21.95 15.79 7.72
C GLY A 187 21.58 14.37 7.26
N LEU A 188 21.62 13.39 8.17
CA LEU A 188 21.19 12.01 7.89
C LEU A 188 19.70 11.91 7.58
N CYS A 189 18.83 12.62 8.30
CA CYS A 189 17.39 12.66 8.04
C CYS A 189 17.07 13.24 6.66
N ILE A 190 17.77 14.31 6.24
CA ILE A 190 17.64 14.86 4.90
C ILE A 190 18.04 13.82 3.85
N MET A 191 19.19 13.16 4.03
CA MET A 191 19.66 12.11 3.13
C MET A 191 18.65 10.94 3.04
N PHE A 192 18.15 10.45 4.17
CA PHE A 192 17.13 9.40 4.20
C PHE A 192 15.81 9.85 3.57
N THR A 193 15.43 11.12 3.72
CA THR A 193 14.26 11.69 3.05
C THR A 193 14.37 11.62 1.53
N PHE A 194 15.56 11.87 0.97
CA PHE A 194 15.79 11.67 -0.47
C PHE A 194 15.78 10.19 -0.88
N LEU A 195 16.31 9.30 -0.02
CA LEU A 195 16.34 7.86 -0.27
C LEU A 195 14.98 7.17 -0.07
N LEU A 196 14.06 7.76 0.67
CA LEU A 196 12.77 7.18 1.01
C LEU A 196 11.93 6.85 -0.25
N TYR A 197 11.88 7.77 -1.20
CA TYR A 197 11.14 7.56 -2.45
C TYR A 197 11.72 6.44 -3.33
N PRO A 198 13.03 6.41 -3.65
CA PRO A 198 13.59 5.31 -4.43
C PRO A 198 13.47 3.97 -3.71
N VAL A 199 13.64 3.91 -2.38
CA VAL A 199 13.43 2.68 -1.60
C VAL A 199 11.98 2.20 -1.74
N CYS A 200 10.99 3.08 -1.55
CA CYS A 200 9.58 2.74 -1.75
C CYS A 200 9.29 2.21 -3.16
N LEU A 201 9.88 2.84 -4.19
CA LEU A 201 9.70 2.42 -5.58
C LEU A 201 10.33 1.06 -5.87
N ILE A 202 11.52 0.78 -5.33
CA ILE A 202 12.19 -0.51 -5.48
C ILE A 202 11.35 -1.60 -4.83
N SER A 203 10.92 -1.38 -3.58
CA SER A 203 10.04 -2.30 -2.87
C SER A 203 8.71 -2.51 -3.59
N TYR A 204 8.10 -1.45 -4.12
CA TYR A 204 6.89 -1.56 -4.96
C TYR A 204 7.09 -2.43 -6.19
N LYS A 205 8.20 -2.26 -6.92
CA LYS A 205 8.52 -3.12 -8.06
C LYS A 205 8.72 -4.57 -7.63
N TRP A 206 9.30 -4.80 -6.46
CA TRP A 206 9.51 -6.14 -5.91
C TRP A 206 8.19 -6.80 -5.51
N GLY A 207 7.34 -6.09 -4.77
CA GLY A 207 6.00 -6.56 -4.41
C GLY A 207 5.14 -6.86 -5.64
N LYS A 208 5.20 -5.99 -6.66
CA LYS A 208 4.51 -6.22 -7.93
C LYS A 208 4.94 -7.54 -8.60
N LYS A 209 6.23 -7.84 -8.60
CA LYS A 209 6.75 -9.09 -9.19
C LYS A 209 6.35 -10.34 -8.41
N ALA A 210 6.13 -10.21 -7.10
CA ALA A 210 5.73 -11.33 -6.24
C ALA A 210 4.21 -11.61 -6.28
N SER A 211 3.44 -10.76 -6.96
CA SER A 211 1.99 -10.92 -7.17
C SER A 211 1.63 -11.55 -8.51
N ILE A 212 2.61 -11.77 -9.39
CA ILE A 212 2.49 -12.53 -10.65
C ILE A 212 2.97 -13.94 -10.36
#